data_AF-A0A0N4ZE57-F1
#
_entry.id   AF-A0A0N4ZE57-F1
#
_cell.length_a   1.000
_cell.length_b   1.000
_cell.length_c   1.000
_cell.angle_alpha   90.00
_cell.angle_beta   90.00
_cell.angle_gamma   90.00
#
_symmetry.space_group_name_H-M   'P 1'
#
loop_
_entity.id
_entity.type
_entity.pdbx_description
1 polymer ?
#
loop_
_entity_poly.entity_id
_entity_poly.type
_entity_poly.pdbx_seq_one_letter_code
_entity_poly.pdbx_strand_id
1 'polypeptide(L)'
;MTRGLTIDRSLNIFVYLNYQNYHRKPNDIWFKYDVKSIENKQKSVNKYNISLVKISLSEIYSDRIREKFTLPEHFIAIGICPDKHDYYSKFKLYSDYKDPGKLVNIRQSLKCSLGRCNIGYLVHGASKSGNEGPKHYDGFYIYFDPGPSNLPLVFYGPEQTAFRQMLTACPYINWVDRYNHMEFVPEYYLKEDFFQLEEDYNRHRMIPVFESQQPRTLNNNMKDIVKRVFKCGTLVQNIPNKGVIKIDVVLNLRTPYIDNNKVFSSLFFKKNSRVYCQKSIDITDEIIYGVILKDNTYKKERHEVFHHTGFLKFYSDQRIYVYSKDQIMKDRKEHLKRSTQYNYDRTYFEENYVSYQLICRANVEDFDAILRLRIDNDVVFPTKDNSGKMDEYHVDHSTHIMKILRCGALRDNDRVYKDFYEYKYLSKIKKIKDIKGRTLHGCSRERKIITRSEDDLYGTYECVSDPITNKIKSSTFVILPGKQTYSNLTIKKPFNDKLSYSCNLYDNKHIHIYEMHVTFPEEKPIIYTLFGKENVAFKTIENHHVIYTPDIKNKQRKSAEVICYYNLKGTGGSVVKYNYDHT
;
A
#
# COMPACT_ATOMS: atom_id res chain seq x y z
N MET A 1 -15.58 43.32 -36.79
CA MET A 1 -14.45 44.22 -36.45
C MET A 1 -13.75 43.70 -35.21
N THR A 2 -12.55 43.14 -35.35
CA THR A 2 -11.79 42.49 -34.28
C THR A 2 -10.47 43.23 -34.11
N ARG A 3 -10.33 43.99 -33.01
CA ARG A 3 -9.05 44.59 -32.58
C ARG A 3 -8.44 43.72 -31.50
N GLY A 4 -7.39 42.97 -31.86
CA GLY A 4 -6.60 42.13 -30.95
C GLY A 4 -5.74 42.96 -30.00
N LEU A 5 -5.39 42.37 -28.85
CA LEU A 5 -4.50 42.97 -27.86
C LEU A 5 -3.25 42.11 -27.69
N THR A 6 -2.17 42.80 -27.34
CA THR A 6 -0.83 42.61 -27.88
C THR A 6 0.14 42.31 -26.75
N ILE A 7 0.69 41.11 -26.69
CA ILE A 7 2.08 40.90 -26.21
C ILE A 7 2.83 40.50 -27.48
N ASP A 8 3.37 41.51 -28.14
CA ASP A 8 3.99 41.43 -29.47
C ASP A 8 3.11 40.82 -30.59
N ARG A 9 2.01 41.52 -30.88
CA ARG A 9 1.10 41.49 -32.05
C ARG A 9 0.67 40.18 -32.69
N SER A 10 0.98 38.99 -32.18
CA SER A 10 0.92 37.81 -33.05
C SER A 10 0.70 36.47 -32.37
N LEU A 11 -0.32 36.32 -31.52
CA LEU A 11 -0.68 35.00 -30.98
C LEU A 11 -2.18 34.85 -30.69
N ASN A 12 -2.84 33.94 -31.42
CA ASN A 12 -4.19 33.46 -31.09
C ASN A 12 -4.09 32.08 -30.42
N ILE A 13 -4.92 31.82 -29.39
CA ILE A 13 -5.03 30.50 -28.75
C ILE A 13 -6.40 29.90 -29.12
N PHE A 14 -6.37 28.69 -29.66
CA PHE A 14 -7.54 27.92 -30.06
C PHE A 14 -7.63 26.65 -29.23
N VAL A 15 -8.82 26.33 -28.74
CA VAL A 15 -9.08 25.02 -28.14
C VAL A 15 -9.87 24.20 -29.15
N TYR A 16 -9.45 22.96 -29.40
CA TYR A 16 -10.18 22.01 -30.23
C TYR A 16 -10.27 20.64 -29.54
N LEU A 17 -11.37 19.95 -29.82
CA LEU A 17 -11.69 18.62 -29.30
C LEU A 17 -11.64 17.65 -30.47
N ASN A 18 -10.91 16.54 -30.34
CA ASN A 18 -10.79 15.60 -31.45
C ASN A 18 -12.05 14.75 -31.60
N TYR A 19 -12.64 14.85 -32.78
CA TYR A 19 -13.57 13.92 -33.39
C TYR A 19 -12.80 13.28 -34.55
N GLN A 20 -12.75 11.94 -34.64
CA GLN A 20 -11.99 11.22 -35.68
C GLN A 20 -12.27 11.80 -37.08
N ASN A 21 -11.35 12.60 -37.64
CA ASN A 21 -11.10 12.86 -39.07
C ASN A 21 -10.44 14.24 -39.27
N TYR A 22 -9.10 14.28 -39.24
CA TYR A 22 -8.30 15.46 -39.61
C TYR A 22 -8.49 15.89 -41.10
N HIS A 23 -9.27 15.14 -41.90
CA HIS A 23 -9.37 15.27 -43.35
C HIS A 23 -10.79 15.41 -43.93
N ARG A 24 -11.86 15.42 -43.13
CA ARG A 24 -13.23 15.69 -43.64
C ARG A 24 -13.86 16.82 -42.84
N LYS A 25 -14.37 17.81 -43.58
CA LYS A 25 -14.92 19.11 -43.15
C LYS A 25 -15.26 19.19 -41.64
N PRO A 26 -14.63 20.12 -40.91
CA PRO A 26 -14.72 20.17 -39.46
C PRO A 26 -16.10 20.64 -39.01
N ASN A 27 -16.78 19.82 -38.21
CA ASN A 27 -17.65 20.34 -37.15
C ASN A 27 -16.79 20.64 -35.91
N ASP A 28 -15.62 21.26 -36.12
CA ASP A 28 -14.72 21.65 -35.03
C ASP A 28 -15.40 22.78 -34.24
N ILE A 29 -15.58 22.57 -32.93
CA ILE A 29 -16.01 23.64 -32.05
C ILE A 29 -14.78 24.50 -31.77
N TRP A 30 -14.67 25.62 -32.50
CA TRP A 30 -13.61 26.60 -32.32
C TRP A 30 -13.96 27.56 -31.19
N PHE A 31 -13.27 27.46 -30.06
CA PHE A 31 -13.26 28.54 -29.08
C PHE A 31 -12.08 29.46 -29.40
N LYS A 32 -12.38 30.62 -30.01
CA LYS A 32 -11.42 31.72 -30.08
C LYS A 32 -11.45 32.45 -28.75
N TYR A 33 -10.45 32.22 -27.92
CA TYR A 33 -10.24 33.03 -26.73
C TYR A 33 -9.54 34.33 -27.15
N ASP A 34 -10.28 35.43 -27.14
CA ASP A 34 -9.67 36.75 -27.25
C ASP A 34 -8.82 36.96 -25.99
N VAL A 35 -7.52 37.14 -26.18
CA VAL A 35 -6.51 37.38 -25.13
C VAL A 35 -6.78 38.67 -24.31
N LYS A 36 -7.95 39.29 -24.47
CA LYS A 36 -8.47 40.37 -23.63
C LYS A 36 -9.00 39.92 -22.27
N SER A 37 -9.28 38.62 -22.06
CA SER A 37 -9.64 38.08 -20.73
C SER A 37 -8.43 37.76 -19.85
N ILE A 38 -7.24 38.28 -20.19
CA ILE A 38 -6.10 38.35 -19.27
C ILE A 38 -6.56 39.13 -18.03
N GLU A 39 -6.72 38.45 -16.90
CA GLU A 39 -6.66 39.11 -15.59
C GLU A 39 -5.32 39.86 -15.54
N ASN A 40 -5.41 41.19 -15.51
CA ASN A 40 -4.36 42.19 -15.75
C ASN A 40 -2.90 41.77 -15.47
N LYS A 41 -1.98 42.24 -16.33
CA LYS A 41 -0.55 42.37 -16.00
C LYS A 41 -0.41 43.04 -14.63
N GLN A 42 -0.08 42.26 -13.61
CA GLN A 42 0.30 42.79 -12.31
C GLN A 42 1.79 42.52 -12.08
N LYS A 43 2.55 43.63 -12.02
CA LYS A 43 3.90 43.62 -11.46
C LYS A 43 3.78 43.30 -9.97
N SER A 44 4.27 42.15 -9.54
CA SER A 44 4.69 41.98 -8.15
C SER A 44 5.93 41.08 -8.04
N VAL A 45 6.99 41.72 -7.53
CA VAL A 45 8.08 41.25 -6.64
C VAL A 45 8.92 40.02 -7.03
N ASN A 46 8.61 39.26 -8.08
CA ASN A 46 9.52 38.26 -8.66
C ASN A 46 9.68 38.48 -10.18
N LYS A 47 10.90 38.25 -10.70
CA LYS A 47 11.42 38.50 -12.07
C LYS A 47 10.63 37.84 -13.25
N TYR A 48 9.31 37.91 -13.32
CA TYR A 48 8.48 37.14 -14.27
C TYR A 48 7.39 37.97 -14.96
N ASN A 49 7.25 37.83 -16.28
CA ASN A 49 6.12 38.34 -17.08
C ASN A 49 5.30 37.15 -17.64
N ILE A 50 4.50 36.51 -16.78
CA ILE A 50 3.69 35.35 -17.18
C ILE A 50 2.22 35.78 -17.26
N SER A 51 1.62 35.60 -18.43
CA SER A 51 0.19 35.86 -18.65
C SER A 51 -0.63 34.60 -18.34
N LEU A 52 -1.71 34.75 -17.58
CA LEU A 52 -2.58 33.63 -17.25
C LEU A 52 -3.59 33.40 -18.38
N VAL A 53 -3.74 32.15 -18.82
CA VAL A 53 -4.73 31.73 -19.82
C VAL A 53 -5.66 30.72 -19.17
N LYS A 54 -6.91 31.14 -18.99
CA LYS A 54 -7.95 30.35 -18.36
C LYS A 54 -8.73 29.57 -19.41
N ILE A 55 -8.84 28.24 -19.23
CA ILE A 55 -9.65 27.36 -20.08
C ILE A 55 -10.84 26.84 -19.28
N SER A 56 -12.04 27.36 -19.55
CA SER A 56 -13.24 26.94 -18.83
C SER A 56 -13.73 25.56 -19.30
N LEU A 57 -13.85 24.60 -18.38
CA LEU A 57 -14.39 23.27 -18.71
C LEU A 57 -15.86 23.32 -19.14
N SER A 58 -16.64 24.26 -18.60
CA SER A 58 -18.04 24.43 -19.02
C SER A 58 -18.15 24.87 -20.47
N GLU A 59 -17.17 25.65 -20.97
CA GLU A 59 -17.11 26.05 -22.37
C GLU A 59 -16.70 24.87 -23.24
N ILE A 60 -15.66 24.13 -22.85
CA ILE A 60 -15.20 22.93 -23.58
C ILE A 60 -16.35 21.96 -23.80
N TYR A 61 -17.15 21.72 -22.77
CA TYR A 61 -18.20 20.72 -22.87
C TYR A 61 -19.51 21.22 -23.48
N SER A 62 -19.59 22.49 -23.89
CA SER A 62 -20.77 23.06 -24.53
C SER A 62 -20.64 23.09 -26.06
N ASP A 63 -21.50 22.36 -26.77
CA ASP A 63 -21.75 22.59 -28.19
C ASP A 63 -22.66 23.81 -28.33
N ARG A 64 -22.03 24.98 -28.50
CA ARG A 64 -22.73 26.26 -28.68
C ARG A 64 -23.60 26.31 -29.95
N ILE A 65 -23.36 25.44 -30.93
CA ILE A 65 -24.10 25.42 -32.19
C ILE A 65 -25.40 24.63 -32.03
N ARG A 66 -25.40 23.59 -31.20
CA ARG A 66 -26.56 22.72 -30.98
C ARG A 66 -27.21 22.88 -29.60
N GLU A 67 -26.69 23.77 -28.75
CA GLU A 67 -27.04 23.93 -27.34
C GLU A 67 -26.98 22.61 -26.55
N LYS A 68 -26.12 21.68 -26.98
CA LYS A 68 -25.96 20.35 -26.39
C LYS A 68 -24.63 20.23 -25.70
N PHE A 69 -24.51 19.35 -24.73
CA PHE A 69 -23.24 19.10 -24.06
C PHE A 69 -22.48 17.99 -24.82
N THR A 70 -21.19 18.19 -25.12
CA THR A 70 -20.35 17.23 -25.85
C THR A 70 -19.03 17.02 -25.12
N LEU A 71 -18.68 15.75 -24.87
CA LEU A 71 -17.42 15.39 -24.21
C LEU A 71 -16.31 15.23 -25.26
N PRO A 72 -15.06 15.62 -24.95
CA PRO A 72 -13.92 15.23 -25.78
C PRO A 72 -13.84 13.70 -25.82
N GLU A 73 -13.73 13.14 -27.02
CA GLU A 73 -13.58 11.70 -27.16
C GLU A 73 -12.22 11.29 -26.59
N HIS A 74 -11.10 11.82 -27.10
CA HIS A 74 -9.78 11.32 -26.74
C HIS A 74 -8.83 12.34 -26.07
N PHE A 75 -8.90 13.61 -26.45
CA PHE A 75 -8.03 14.65 -25.91
C PHE A 75 -8.61 16.05 -26.06
N ILE A 76 -8.15 16.95 -25.20
CA ILE A 76 -8.30 18.40 -25.33
C ILE A 76 -7.00 18.92 -25.93
N ALA A 77 -7.06 19.62 -27.07
CA ALA A 77 -5.89 20.22 -27.67
C ALA A 77 -5.99 21.75 -27.69
N ILE A 78 -4.88 22.40 -27.41
CA ILE A 78 -4.75 23.85 -27.40
C ILE A 78 -3.73 24.21 -28.48
N GLY A 79 -4.27 24.67 -29.61
CA GLY A 79 -3.52 25.24 -30.71
C GLY A 79 -3.07 26.65 -30.37
N ILE A 80 -1.81 26.94 -30.64
CA ILE A 80 -1.27 28.29 -30.64
C ILE A 80 -1.15 28.68 -32.11
N CYS A 81 -1.55 29.87 -32.51
CA CYS A 81 -1.47 30.34 -33.90
C CYS A 81 -0.77 31.69 -33.92
N PRO A 82 0.55 31.69 -34.16
CA PRO A 82 1.30 32.92 -34.28
C PRO A 82 1.13 33.55 -35.67
N ASP A 83 1.19 34.88 -35.77
CA ASP A 83 1.07 35.55 -37.08
C ASP A 83 2.28 35.30 -38.00
N LYS A 84 3.37 34.75 -37.47
CA LYS A 84 4.56 34.31 -38.24
C LYS A 84 4.83 32.83 -38.00
N HIS A 85 5.09 32.07 -39.06
CA HIS A 85 5.22 30.62 -38.99
C HIS A 85 6.44 30.14 -38.17
N ASP A 86 7.53 30.91 -38.13
CA ASP A 86 8.77 30.55 -37.40
C ASP A 86 8.65 30.70 -35.88
N TYR A 87 7.52 31.21 -35.39
CA TYR A 87 7.34 31.57 -33.99
C TYR A 87 7.12 30.37 -33.06
N TYR A 88 6.67 29.22 -33.58
CA TYR A 88 6.50 27.99 -32.79
C TYR A 88 7.82 27.49 -32.21
N SER A 89 8.91 27.62 -32.96
CA SER A 89 10.25 27.20 -32.53
C SER A 89 10.78 27.99 -31.33
N LYS A 90 10.21 29.17 -31.07
CA LYS A 90 10.57 30.05 -29.97
C LYS A 90 9.83 29.74 -28.67
N PHE A 91 8.76 28.94 -28.75
CA PHE A 91 8.00 28.51 -27.60
C PHE A 91 8.44 27.12 -27.14
N LYS A 92 8.66 26.99 -25.83
CA LYS A 92 9.02 25.74 -25.18
C LYS A 92 8.07 25.44 -24.02
N LEU A 93 7.94 24.15 -23.71
CA LEU A 93 7.11 23.65 -22.60
C LEU A 93 7.78 22.43 -21.95
N TYR A 94 7.34 22.10 -20.73
CA TYR A 94 7.77 20.89 -20.05
C TYR A 94 6.91 19.71 -20.48
N SER A 95 7.47 18.83 -21.33
CA SER A 95 6.80 17.58 -21.76
C SER A 95 7.76 16.44 -22.10
N ASP A 96 9.02 16.52 -21.68
CA ASP A 96 9.94 15.41 -21.84
C ASP A 96 9.72 14.43 -20.68
N TYR A 97 9.22 13.23 -21.00
CA TYR A 97 8.92 12.19 -20.02
C TYR A 97 10.18 11.41 -19.60
N LYS A 98 11.26 11.44 -20.40
CA LYS A 98 12.55 10.82 -20.05
C LYS A 98 13.34 11.73 -19.12
N ASP A 99 13.25 13.02 -19.38
CA ASP A 99 13.98 14.07 -18.65
C ASP A 99 13.00 15.11 -18.05
N PRO A 100 12.27 14.80 -16.95
CA PRO A 100 11.35 15.76 -16.33
C PRO A 100 12.02 17.10 -16.02
N GLY A 101 11.36 18.20 -16.38
CA GLY A 101 11.89 19.55 -16.23
C GLY A 101 12.74 20.05 -17.40
N LYS A 102 12.88 19.27 -18.46
CA LYS A 102 13.50 19.73 -19.70
C LYS A 102 12.48 20.43 -20.58
N LEU A 103 12.83 21.64 -21.01
CA LEU A 103 12.05 22.41 -21.97
C LEU A 103 12.26 21.88 -23.39
N VAL A 104 11.16 21.50 -24.04
CA VAL A 104 11.15 21.06 -25.44
C VAL A 104 10.39 22.05 -26.32
N ASN A 105 10.83 22.19 -27.57
CA ASN A 105 10.15 23.07 -28.54
C ASN A 105 8.73 22.57 -28.82
N ILE A 106 7.81 23.51 -28.98
CA ILE A 106 6.50 23.23 -29.54
C ILE A 106 6.64 22.78 -30.99
N ARG A 107 6.22 21.55 -31.27
CA ARG A 107 6.09 21.04 -32.64
C ARG A 107 4.63 20.97 -33.10
N GLN A 108 3.67 20.93 -32.18
CA GLN A 108 2.22 20.76 -32.41
C GLN A 108 1.41 21.43 -31.28
N SER A 109 0.09 21.31 -31.29
CA SER A 109 -0.77 21.76 -30.19
C SER A 109 -0.31 21.21 -28.82
N LEU A 110 -0.55 21.97 -27.76
CA LEU A 110 -0.59 21.41 -26.41
C LEU A 110 -1.77 20.43 -26.34
N LYS A 111 -1.64 19.33 -25.61
CA LYS A 111 -2.62 18.27 -25.49
C LYS A 111 -2.77 17.82 -24.03
N CYS A 112 -4.00 17.66 -23.60
CA CYS A 112 -4.36 16.94 -22.40
C CYS A 112 -5.22 15.74 -22.78
N SER A 113 -4.66 14.55 -22.63
CA SER A 113 -5.27 13.26 -22.94
C SER A 113 -5.02 12.31 -21.78
N LEU A 114 -5.62 11.12 -21.84
CA LEU A 114 -5.33 10.08 -20.87
C LEU A 114 -3.83 9.75 -20.82
N GLY A 115 -3.13 9.73 -21.96
CA GLY A 115 -1.71 9.39 -22.01
C GLY A 115 -0.76 10.45 -21.43
N ARG A 116 -1.12 11.73 -21.55
CA ARG A 116 -0.33 12.83 -20.99
C ARG A 116 -1.12 14.14 -20.96
N CYS A 117 -0.78 15.00 -20.01
CA CYS A 117 -1.24 16.38 -20.01
C CYS A 117 -0.04 17.33 -19.95
N ASN A 118 0.19 18.04 -21.06
CA ASN A 118 1.31 18.99 -21.19
C ASN A 118 0.85 20.46 -21.16
N ILE A 119 -0.23 20.72 -20.43
CA ILE A 119 -0.74 22.06 -20.17
C ILE A 119 0.01 22.64 -18.97
N GLY A 120 0.18 23.96 -18.92
CA GLY A 120 0.90 24.67 -17.88
C GLY A 120 1.76 25.78 -18.46
N TYR A 121 3.06 25.75 -18.19
CA TYR A 121 3.97 26.79 -18.67
C TYR A 121 4.25 26.67 -20.15
N LEU A 122 4.09 27.80 -20.81
CA LEU A 122 4.47 28.03 -22.18
C LEU A 122 5.45 29.20 -22.22
N VAL A 123 6.72 28.91 -22.47
CA VAL A 123 7.84 29.83 -22.28
C VAL A 123 8.35 30.32 -23.63
N HIS A 124 8.50 31.63 -23.80
CA HIS A 124 9.12 32.23 -24.98
C HIS A 124 10.62 32.49 -24.75
N GLY A 125 11.45 32.23 -25.78
CA GLY A 125 12.82 32.76 -25.84
C GLY A 125 13.87 32.06 -24.95
N ALA A 126 13.57 30.89 -24.37
CA ALA A 126 14.54 30.12 -23.58
C ALA A 126 15.70 29.62 -24.47
N SER A 127 16.84 30.31 -24.45
CA SER A 127 17.93 30.13 -25.43
C SER A 127 18.88 28.96 -25.19
N LYS A 128 18.69 28.11 -24.18
CA LYS A 128 19.49 26.88 -24.00
C LYS A 128 18.62 25.71 -23.53
N SER A 129 18.83 24.53 -24.11
CA SER A 129 18.42 23.25 -23.54
C SER A 129 19.32 22.98 -22.33
N GLY A 130 18.78 23.06 -21.12
CA GLY A 130 19.52 22.78 -19.89
C GLY A 130 18.56 22.49 -18.75
N ASN A 131 19.05 21.75 -17.75
CA ASN A 131 18.28 21.31 -16.57
C ASN A 131 18.11 22.43 -15.51
N GLU A 132 18.74 23.59 -15.72
CA GLU A 132 18.47 24.78 -14.94
C GLU A 132 17.25 25.48 -15.52
N GLY A 133 16.15 25.52 -14.76
CA GLY A 133 14.97 26.30 -15.11
C GLY A 133 15.37 27.72 -15.54
N PRO A 134 14.83 28.28 -16.64
CA PRO A 134 15.23 29.58 -17.15
C PRO A 134 15.20 30.69 -16.09
N LYS A 135 16.16 31.64 -16.18
CA LYS A 135 16.34 32.74 -15.22
C LYS A 135 15.49 34.00 -15.53
N HIS A 136 14.83 34.06 -16.71
CA HIS A 136 13.97 35.17 -17.16
C HIS A 136 12.87 34.65 -18.11
N TYR A 137 11.61 35.08 -17.93
CA TYR A 137 10.46 34.59 -18.71
C TYR A 137 9.52 35.71 -19.16
N ASP A 138 9.27 35.76 -20.47
CA ASP A 138 7.96 36.15 -21.03
C ASP A 138 7.23 34.86 -21.45
N GLY A 139 5.94 34.72 -21.13
CA GLY A 139 5.21 33.49 -21.46
C GLY A 139 3.78 33.44 -20.98
N PHE A 140 3.19 32.25 -21.04
CA PHE A 140 1.83 31.97 -20.59
C PHE A 140 1.81 30.84 -19.57
N TYR A 141 0.86 30.91 -18.64
CA TYR A 141 0.46 29.78 -17.80
C TYR A 141 -0.98 29.42 -18.15
N ILE A 142 -1.16 28.27 -18.79
CA ILE A 142 -2.47 27.78 -19.22
C ILE A 142 -3.01 26.83 -18.15
N TYR A 143 -4.26 27.01 -17.74
CA TYR A 143 -4.89 26.17 -16.73
C TYR A 143 -6.37 25.96 -17.00
N PHE A 144 -6.90 24.85 -16.51
CA PHE A 144 -8.32 24.55 -16.54
C PHE A 144 -9.05 25.20 -15.37
N ASP A 145 -10.25 25.72 -15.63
CA ASP A 145 -11.20 26.15 -14.60
C ASP A 145 -12.40 25.19 -14.56
N PRO A 146 -12.64 24.50 -13.44
CA PRO A 146 -13.79 23.63 -13.29
C PRO A 146 -15.12 24.40 -13.14
N GLY A 147 -15.05 25.72 -12.93
CA GLY A 147 -16.22 26.57 -12.76
C GLY A 147 -16.99 26.29 -11.45
N PRO A 148 -18.13 26.98 -11.23
CA PRO A 148 -18.91 26.85 -10.00
C PRO A 148 -19.52 25.46 -9.79
N SER A 149 -19.73 24.71 -10.89
CA SER A 149 -20.25 23.33 -10.84
C SER A 149 -19.18 22.28 -10.58
N ASN A 150 -17.92 22.69 -10.34
CA ASN A 150 -16.78 21.82 -10.10
C ASN A 150 -16.63 20.67 -11.14
N LEU A 151 -16.65 21.03 -12.42
CA LEU A 151 -16.64 20.04 -13.50
C LEU A 151 -15.33 19.23 -13.52
N PRO A 152 -15.40 17.90 -13.67
CA PRO A 152 -14.20 17.07 -13.80
C PRO A 152 -13.63 17.17 -15.22
N LEU A 153 -12.35 16.84 -15.37
CA LEU A 153 -11.75 16.46 -16.64
C LEU A 153 -12.19 15.04 -17.00
N VAL A 154 -12.97 14.94 -18.07
CA VAL A 154 -13.54 13.67 -18.55
C VAL A 154 -12.78 13.16 -19.77
N PHE A 155 -12.32 11.91 -19.72
CA PHE A 155 -11.72 11.19 -20.85
C PHE A 155 -12.58 9.98 -21.24
N TYR A 156 -12.39 9.46 -22.47
CA TYR A 156 -12.99 8.19 -22.87
C TYR A 156 -12.67 7.09 -21.86
N GLY A 157 -13.69 6.32 -21.48
CA GLY A 157 -13.55 5.15 -20.63
C GLY A 157 -13.90 3.85 -21.36
N PRO A 158 -13.64 2.71 -20.70
CA PRO A 158 -13.96 1.41 -21.25
C PRO A 158 -15.46 1.14 -21.14
N GLU A 159 -15.89 0.10 -21.85
CA GLU A 159 -17.21 -0.47 -21.60
C GLU A 159 -17.23 -1.19 -20.25
N GLN A 160 -18.28 -0.95 -19.45
CA GLN A 160 -18.41 -1.55 -18.13
C GLN A 160 -19.83 -2.08 -17.86
N THR A 161 -19.90 -3.35 -17.47
CA THR A 161 -21.12 -3.98 -16.94
C THR A 161 -20.84 -4.65 -15.61
N ALA A 162 -21.88 -5.23 -15.01
CA ALA A 162 -21.73 -6.11 -13.87
C ALA A 162 -20.78 -7.29 -14.15
N PHE A 163 -20.54 -7.69 -15.42
CA PHE A 163 -19.71 -8.84 -15.81
C PHE A 163 -18.46 -8.49 -16.63
N ARG A 164 -18.39 -7.27 -17.18
CA ARG A 164 -17.23 -6.75 -17.90
C ARG A 164 -16.54 -5.69 -17.04
N GLN A 165 -15.55 -6.12 -16.27
CA GLN A 165 -14.62 -5.24 -15.56
C GLN A 165 -13.31 -5.15 -16.36
N MET A 166 -13.21 -4.16 -17.26
CA MET A 166 -12.00 -3.97 -18.06
C MET A 166 -10.84 -3.50 -17.18
N LEU A 167 -9.63 -3.95 -17.49
CA LEU A 167 -8.40 -3.34 -17.00
C LEU A 167 -8.09 -2.12 -17.87
N THR A 168 -7.87 -0.98 -17.25
CA THR A 168 -7.54 0.27 -17.94
C THR A 168 -6.38 0.98 -17.28
N ALA A 169 -5.71 1.85 -18.04
CA ALA A 169 -4.70 2.75 -17.55
C ALA A 169 -5.35 4.00 -16.93
N CYS A 170 -5.10 4.23 -15.65
CA CYS A 170 -5.39 5.50 -15.00
C CYS A 170 -4.11 6.35 -14.91
N PRO A 171 -4.19 7.68 -15.04
CA PRO A 171 -3.08 8.58 -14.73
C PRO A 171 -2.53 8.34 -13.32
N TYR A 172 -1.24 8.62 -13.17
CA TYR A 172 -0.48 8.50 -11.93
C TYR A 172 0.47 9.71 -11.79
N ILE A 173 1.43 9.63 -10.87
CA ILE A 173 2.17 10.81 -10.38
C ILE A 173 2.94 11.58 -11.46
N ASN A 174 3.42 10.94 -12.52
CA ASN A 174 4.17 11.60 -13.61
C ASN A 174 3.32 11.94 -14.84
N TRP A 175 1.99 11.78 -14.78
CA TRP A 175 1.11 12.09 -15.91
C TRP A 175 1.19 13.55 -16.39
N VAL A 176 1.46 14.45 -15.45
CA VAL A 176 1.87 15.83 -15.67
C VAL A 176 3.32 16.01 -15.25
N ASP A 177 4.06 16.84 -15.97
CA ASP A 177 5.40 17.23 -15.54
C ASP A 177 5.28 18.21 -14.34
N ARG A 178 5.88 17.87 -13.20
CA ARG A 178 5.88 18.69 -11.97
C ARG A 178 6.37 20.12 -12.18
N TYR A 179 7.24 20.34 -13.18
CA TYR A 179 7.76 21.67 -13.50
C TYR A 179 6.73 22.56 -14.21
N ASN A 180 5.58 22.02 -14.62
CA ASN A 180 4.40 22.79 -15.04
C ASN A 180 3.62 23.41 -13.87
N HIS A 181 4.13 23.37 -12.62
CA HIS A 181 3.38 23.78 -11.42
C HIS A 181 2.04 23.04 -11.28
N MET A 182 2.01 21.79 -11.74
CA MET A 182 0.88 20.90 -11.62
C MET A 182 1.33 19.58 -11.00
N GLU A 183 0.42 18.95 -10.28
CA GLU A 183 0.63 17.63 -9.70
C GLU A 183 -0.62 16.80 -9.95
N PHE A 184 -0.43 15.52 -10.30
CA PHE A 184 -1.52 14.57 -10.32
C PHE A 184 -1.52 13.74 -9.03
N VAL A 185 -2.58 13.88 -8.25
CA VAL A 185 -2.78 13.11 -7.01
C VAL A 185 -3.69 11.92 -7.33
N PRO A 186 -3.15 10.68 -7.36
CA PRO A 186 -3.94 9.49 -7.69
C PRO A 186 -4.97 9.18 -6.59
N GLU A 187 -6.07 8.52 -6.97
CA GLU A 187 -7.01 7.97 -6.00
C GLU A 187 -6.34 6.93 -5.09
N TYR A 188 -6.87 6.77 -3.89
CA TYR A 188 -6.24 5.94 -2.84
C TYR A 188 -6.09 4.46 -3.22
N TYR A 189 -6.85 3.99 -4.22
CA TYR A 189 -6.80 2.62 -4.73
C TYR A 189 -5.81 2.43 -5.90
N LEU A 190 -5.17 3.49 -6.40
CA LEU A 190 -4.07 3.39 -7.35
C LEU A 190 -2.75 3.34 -6.57
N LYS A 191 -2.20 2.14 -6.41
CA LYS A 191 -1.02 1.91 -5.58
C LYS A 191 0.24 1.78 -6.43
N GLU A 192 1.39 2.04 -5.82
CA GLU A 192 2.68 2.06 -6.51
C GLU A 192 3.04 0.68 -7.10
N ASP A 193 2.68 -0.39 -6.39
CA ASP A 193 2.90 -1.80 -6.70
C ASP A 193 1.98 -2.37 -7.79
N PHE A 194 1.04 -1.56 -8.31
CA PHE A 194 0.15 -1.99 -9.39
C PHE A 194 0.91 -2.10 -10.72
N PHE A 195 0.39 -2.92 -11.62
CA PHE A 195 1.03 -3.19 -12.90
C PHE A 195 1.27 -1.91 -13.71
N GLN A 196 2.51 -1.76 -14.19
CA GLN A 196 2.97 -0.63 -14.99
C GLN A 196 3.21 -1.08 -16.43
N LEU A 197 2.90 -0.20 -17.37
CA LEU A 197 3.20 -0.43 -18.78
C LEU A 197 4.70 -0.22 -19.05
N GLU A 198 5.23 -0.94 -20.03
CA GLU A 198 6.61 -0.76 -20.52
C GLU A 198 6.81 0.65 -21.10
N GLU A 199 7.97 1.26 -20.82
CA GLU A 199 8.31 2.63 -21.21
C GLU A 199 7.22 3.66 -20.86
N ASP A 200 6.59 3.50 -19.69
CA ASP A 200 5.53 4.41 -19.24
C ASP A 200 6.03 5.54 -18.35
N TYR A 201 7.21 5.40 -17.72
CA TYR A 201 7.82 6.42 -16.87
C TYR A 201 6.94 6.86 -15.69
N ASN A 202 6.23 5.89 -15.09
CA ASN A 202 5.40 6.08 -13.91
C ASN A 202 4.21 7.04 -14.12
N ARG A 203 3.70 7.12 -15.36
CA ARG A 203 2.60 8.02 -15.75
C ARG A 203 1.23 7.37 -15.55
N HIS A 204 1.18 6.05 -15.52
CA HIS A 204 -0.06 5.29 -15.38
C HIS A 204 0.09 4.13 -14.40
N ARG A 205 -1.05 3.70 -13.88
CA ARG A 205 -1.25 2.39 -13.27
C ARG A 205 -2.40 1.69 -13.95
N MET A 206 -2.20 0.42 -14.27
CA MET A 206 -3.29 -0.41 -14.74
C MET A 206 -4.18 -0.77 -13.55
N ILE A 207 -5.49 -0.63 -13.69
CA ILE A 207 -6.45 -0.94 -12.63
C ILE A 207 -7.76 -1.49 -13.23
N PRO A 208 -8.39 -2.49 -12.60
CA PRO A 208 -9.73 -2.92 -13.00
C PRO A 208 -10.75 -1.82 -12.69
N VAL A 209 -11.67 -1.57 -13.63
CA VAL A 209 -12.84 -0.71 -13.34
C VAL A 209 -13.85 -1.52 -12.52
N PHE A 210 -13.70 -1.50 -11.19
CA PHE A 210 -14.47 -2.34 -10.27
C PHE A 210 -15.79 -1.71 -9.78
N GLU A 211 -15.93 -0.39 -9.87
CA GLU A 211 -17.13 0.35 -9.48
C GLU A 211 -17.33 1.55 -10.40
N SER A 212 -18.58 1.93 -10.67
CA SER A 212 -18.89 3.22 -11.30
C SER A 212 -19.37 4.21 -10.25
N GLN A 213 -18.76 5.39 -10.21
CA GLN A 213 -19.18 6.52 -9.40
C GLN A 213 -20.13 7.42 -10.21
N GLN A 214 -21.08 8.05 -9.54
CA GLN A 214 -21.79 9.20 -10.10
C GLN A 214 -21.04 10.48 -9.71
N PRO A 215 -20.85 11.44 -10.63
CA PRO A 215 -20.25 12.72 -10.28
C PRO A 215 -21.09 13.39 -9.18
N ARG A 216 -20.43 13.86 -8.12
CA ARG A 216 -21.11 14.65 -7.08
C ARG A 216 -21.57 15.96 -7.71
N THR A 217 -22.88 16.23 -7.66
CA THR A 217 -23.50 17.53 -8.02
C THR A 217 -23.28 18.03 -9.45
N LEU A 218 -23.89 17.35 -10.44
CA LEU A 218 -24.20 17.99 -11.72
C LEU A 218 -25.66 18.46 -11.71
N ASN A 219 -25.90 19.73 -12.09
CA ASN A 219 -27.24 20.30 -12.27
C ASN A 219 -28.09 19.42 -13.21
N ASN A 220 -29.41 19.45 -13.07
CA ASN A 220 -30.34 18.55 -13.79
C ASN A 220 -30.13 18.49 -15.31
N ASN A 221 -29.65 19.56 -15.95
CA ASN A 221 -29.36 19.58 -17.40
C ASN A 221 -28.03 18.89 -17.81
N MET A 222 -27.09 18.69 -16.87
CA MET A 222 -25.80 18.02 -17.10
C MET A 222 -25.79 16.56 -16.63
N LYS A 223 -26.79 16.14 -15.85
CA LYS A 223 -26.91 14.78 -15.30
C LYS A 223 -26.99 13.69 -16.38
N ASP A 224 -27.40 14.02 -17.61
CA ASP A 224 -27.71 13.00 -18.60
C ASP A 224 -26.51 12.40 -19.35
N ILE A 225 -25.32 13.02 -19.31
CA ILE A 225 -24.20 12.59 -20.16
C ILE A 225 -23.04 11.98 -19.37
N VAL A 226 -22.84 12.35 -18.10
CA VAL A 226 -21.81 11.78 -17.22
C VAL A 226 -22.48 10.91 -16.14
N LYS A 227 -23.21 9.87 -16.57
CA LYS A 227 -23.99 9.02 -15.64
C LYS A 227 -23.13 8.04 -14.85
N ARG A 228 -22.02 7.57 -15.43
CA ARG A 228 -21.15 6.54 -14.84
C ARG A 228 -19.71 6.90 -15.14
N VAL A 229 -18.94 7.19 -14.10
CA VAL A 229 -17.52 7.50 -14.22
C VAL A 229 -16.67 6.63 -13.33
N PHE A 230 -15.41 6.46 -13.70
CA PHE A 230 -14.38 5.92 -12.83
C PHE A 230 -13.33 6.99 -12.58
N LYS A 231 -13.18 7.40 -11.32
CA LYS A 231 -12.21 8.44 -10.97
C LYS A 231 -10.81 7.85 -10.94
N CYS A 232 -9.85 8.49 -11.59
CA CYS A 232 -8.45 8.09 -11.47
C CYS A 232 -7.72 8.93 -10.41
N GLY A 233 -8.10 10.18 -10.22
CA GLY A 233 -7.43 11.05 -9.25
C GLY A 233 -7.84 12.50 -9.42
N THR A 234 -6.97 13.40 -8.96
CA THR A 234 -7.20 14.84 -8.96
C THR A 234 -5.99 15.56 -9.54
N LEU A 235 -6.20 16.37 -10.57
CA LEU A 235 -5.21 17.31 -11.06
C LEU A 235 -5.19 18.55 -10.14
N VAL A 236 -4.06 18.82 -9.53
CA VAL A 236 -3.81 19.99 -8.69
C VAL A 236 -2.98 20.99 -9.49
N GLN A 237 -3.54 22.17 -9.75
CA GLN A 237 -2.90 23.24 -10.50
C GLN A 237 -2.51 24.37 -9.53
N ASN A 238 -1.22 24.60 -9.34
CA ASN A 238 -0.67 25.66 -8.49
C ASN A 238 -0.47 26.92 -9.33
N ILE A 239 -1.55 27.70 -9.47
CA ILE A 239 -1.58 28.85 -10.38
C ILE A 239 -0.81 30.01 -9.74
N PRO A 240 0.21 30.56 -10.43
CA PRO A 240 0.96 31.70 -9.92
C PRO A 240 0.05 32.85 -9.47
N ASN A 241 0.20 33.29 -8.23
CA ASN A 241 -0.54 34.42 -7.62
C ASN A 241 -2.08 34.29 -7.59
N LYS A 242 -2.65 33.12 -7.92
CA LYS A 242 -4.11 32.85 -7.89
C LYS A 242 -4.49 31.72 -6.92
N GLY A 243 -3.53 30.88 -6.53
CA GLY A 243 -3.72 29.80 -5.57
C GLY A 243 -3.89 28.44 -6.23
N VAL A 244 -4.52 27.51 -5.50
CA VAL A 244 -4.60 26.09 -5.89
C VAL A 244 -5.99 25.77 -6.44
N ILE A 245 -6.06 25.26 -7.66
CA ILE A 245 -7.28 24.69 -8.25
C ILE A 245 -7.15 23.17 -8.30
N LYS A 246 -8.20 22.45 -7.89
CA LYS A 246 -8.27 20.99 -7.91
C LYS A 246 -9.37 20.55 -8.87
N ILE A 247 -9.05 19.61 -9.76
CA ILE A 247 -9.98 19.10 -10.76
C ILE A 247 -9.93 17.59 -10.77
N ASP A 248 -11.08 16.95 -10.57
CA ASP A 248 -11.18 15.50 -10.65
C ASP A 248 -10.92 15.03 -12.09
N VAL A 249 -10.14 13.97 -12.25
CA VAL A 249 -9.88 13.33 -13.55
C VAL A 249 -10.58 12.00 -13.59
N VAL A 250 -11.49 11.84 -14.55
CA VAL A 250 -12.42 10.71 -14.61
C VAL A 250 -12.50 10.09 -16.00
N LEU A 251 -12.75 8.78 -16.03
CA LEU A 251 -13.07 8.03 -17.24
C LEU A 251 -14.58 7.91 -17.39
N ASN A 252 -15.12 8.30 -18.54
CA ASN A 252 -16.54 8.14 -18.86
C ASN A 252 -16.84 6.70 -19.27
N LEU A 253 -17.53 5.97 -18.41
CA LEU A 253 -17.78 4.54 -18.59
C LEU A 253 -18.92 4.32 -19.57
N ARG A 254 -18.68 3.49 -20.58
CA ARG A 254 -19.67 3.18 -21.61
C ARG A 254 -20.49 1.97 -21.19
N THR A 255 -21.79 1.99 -21.44
CA THR A 255 -22.61 0.78 -21.33
C THR A 255 -22.51 0.04 -22.66
N PRO A 256 -22.03 -1.21 -22.71
CA PRO A 256 -21.97 -1.94 -23.97
C PRO A 256 -23.37 -2.23 -24.52
N TYR A 257 -23.44 -2.44 -25.82
CA TYR A 257 -24.58 -3.06 -26.47
C TYR A 257 -24.63 -4.53 -26.01
N ILE A 258 -25.68 -4.90 -25.28
CA ILE A 258 -26.04 -6.23 -24.75
C ILE A 258 -24.97 -7.31 -24.97
N ASP A 259 -24.19 -7.62 -23.94
CA ASP A 259 -23.39 -8.85 -23.90
C ASP A 259 -23.78 -9.68 -22.67
N ASN A 260 -24.28 -10.89 -22.95
CA ASN A 260 -24.75 -11.85 -21.96
C ASN A 260 -23.67 -12.87 -21.57
N ASN A 261 -22.44 -12.75 -22.10
CA ASN A 261 -21.38 -13.71 -21.80
C ASN A 261 -20.88 -13.55 -20.36
N LYS A 262 -21.36 -14.46 -19.51
CA LYS A 262 -20.96 -14.62 -18.12
C LYS A 262 -19.57 -15.26 -18.06
N VAL A 263 -18.53 -14.48 -17.80
CA VAL A 263 -17.23 -15.01 -17.37
C VAL A 263 -17.25 -15.18 -15.86
N PHE A 264 -18.07 -16.10 -15.34
CA PHE A 264 -18.00 -16.51 -13.94
C PHE A 264 -17.22 -17.79 -13.84
N SER A 265 -16.27 -17.84 -12.92
CA SER A 265 -15.38 -18.98 -12.76
C SER A 265 -15.12 -19.22 -11.29
N SER A 266 -15.09 -20.50 -10.90
CA SER A 266 -14.52 -20.91 -9.63
C SER A 266 -12.99 -20.91 -9.72
N LEU A 267 -12.34 -20.54 -8.62
CA LEU A 267 -10.90 -20.70 -8.45
C LEU A 267 -10.60 -22.08 -7.87
N PHE A 268 -9.60 -22.75 -8.43
CA PHE A 268 -9.11 -24.04 -7.96
C PHE A 268 -7.63 -23.94 -7.64
N PHE A 269 -7.25 -24.51 -6.49
CA PHE A 269 -5.89 -24.49 -5.99
C PHE A 269 -5.28 -25.88 -6.04
N LYS A 270 -4.07 -26.00 -6.59
CA LYS A 270 -3.27 -27.23 -6.49
C LYS A 270 -2.10 -27.01 -5.55
N LYS A 271 -1.66 -28.08 -4.86
CA LYS A 271 -0.58 -28.08 -3.84
C LYS A 271 0.77 -27.46 -4.27
N ASN A 272 0.96 -27.14 -5.54
CA ASN A 272 2.19 -26.56 -6.08
C ASN A 272 2.14 -25.02 -6.21
N SER A 273 1.31 -24.35 -5.42
CA SER A 273 1.07 -22.89 -5.49
C SER A 273 0.52 -22.40 -6.84
N ARG A 274 0.06 -23.32 -7.70
CA ARG A 274 -0.58 -22.98 -8.96
C ARG A 274 -2.05 -22.69 -8.73
N VAL A 275 -2.50 -21.59 -9.30
CA VAL A 275 -3.89 -21.16 -9.21
C VAL A 275 -4.53 -21.32 -10.58
N TYR A 276 -5.67 -21.98 -10.60
CA TYR A 276 -6.42 -22.25 -11.81
C TYR A 276 -7.76 -21.53 -11.78
N CYS A 277 -8.09 -20.90 -12.89
CA CYS A 277 -9.44 -20.49 -13.20
C CYS A 277 -10.12 -21.54 -14.10
N GLN A 278 -11.42 -21.79 -13.90
CA GLN A 278 -12.21 -22.70 -14.74
C GLN A 278 -11.59 -24.11 -14.90
N LYS A 279 -11.19 -24.79 -13.83
CA LYS A 279 -10.56 -26.14 -13.84
C LYS A 279 -9.28 -26.32 -14.69
N SER A 280 -8.95 -25.46 -15.66
CA SER A 280 -7.90 -25.69 -16.66
C SER A 280 -7.02 -24.48 -17.00
N ILE A 281 -7.44 -23.24 -16.71
CA ILE A 281 -6.66 -22.04 -17.04
C ILE A 281 -5.70 -21.73 -15.90
N ASP A 282 -4.41 -22.00 -16.08
CA ASP A 282 -3.36 -21.61 -15.12
C ASP A 282 -3.20 -20.08 -15.16
N ILE A 283 -3.41 -19.42 -14.01
CA ILE A 283 -3.34 -17.95 -13.91
C ILE A 283 -2.11 -17.48 -13.13
N THR A 284 -1.17 -18.38 -12.83
CA THR A 284 -0.06 -18.11 -11.91
C THR A 284 0.82 -16.93 -12.35
N ASP A 285 1.05 -16.76 -13.66
CA ASP A 285 1.90 -15.71 -14.22
C ASP A 285 1.11 -14.51 -14.79
N GLU A 286 -0.21 -14.48 -14.55
CA GLU A 286 -1.12 -13.45 -15.07
C GLU A 286 -1.22 -12.24 -14.15
N ILE A 287 -1.85 -11.16 -14.64
CA ILE A 287 -2.11 -9.98 -13.82
C ILE A 287 -3.38 -10.24 -13.01
N ILE A 288 -3.23 -10.37 -11.69
CA ILE A 288 -4.33 -10.68 -10.77
C ILE A 288 -4.60 -9.48 -9.86
N TYR A 289 -5.83 -8.99 -9.91
CA TYR A 289 -6.35 -8.01 -8.97
C TYR A 289 -7.39 -8.61 -8.04
N GLY A 290 -7.34 -8.22 -6.78
CA GLY A 290 -8.38 -8.51 -5.79
C GLY A 290 -9.07 -7.24 -5.32
N VAL A 291 -10.40 -7.24 -5.24
CA VAL A 291 -11.18 -6.10 -4.75
C VAL A 291 -12.16 -6.56 -3.67
N ILE A 292 -12.07 -5.97 -2.48
CA ILE A 292 -13.09 -6.07 -1.43
C ILE A 292 -13.83 -4.74 -1.41
N LEU A 293 -15.14 -4.79 -1.60
CA LEU A 293 -15.94 -3.56 -1.55
C LEU A 293 -16.00 -3.02 -0.12
N LYS A 294 -16.00 -1.69 0.03
CA LYS A 294 -16.05 -1.03 1.34
C LYS A 294 -17.15 -1.57 2.25
N ASP A 295 -18.33 -1.88 1.69
CA ASP A 295 -19.48 -2.37 2.45
C ASP A 295 -19.26 -3.77 3.05
N ASN A 296 -18.29 -4.53 2.52
CA ASN A 296 -17.87 -5.84 3.02
C ASN A 296 -16.66 -5.75 3.96
N THR A 297 -16.18 -4.55 4.28
CA THR A 297 -15.11 -4.34 5.26
C THR A 297 -15.69 -3.93 6.62
N TYR A 298 -15.00 -4.24 7.71
CA TYR A 298 -15.45 -3.79 9.04
C TYR A 298 -15.38 -2.27 9.21
N LYS A 299 -14.45 -1.58 8.51
CA LYS A 299 -14.30 -0.12 8.57
C LYS A 299 -15.38 0.62 7.77
N LYS A 300 -15.84 0.04 6.66
CA LYS A 300 -16.82 0.66 5.73
C LYS A 300 -16.40 2.00 5.10
N GLU A 301 -15.12 2.38 5.21
CA GLU A 301 -14.62 3.66 4.74
C GLU A 301 -14.18 3.62 3.27
N ARG A 302 -13.48 2.55 2.87
CA ARG A 302 -12.77 2.45 1.58
C ARG A 302 -12.79 1.02 1.05
N HIS A 303 -12.78 0.89 -0.29
CA HIS A 303 -12.54 -0.38 -0.97
C HIS A 303 -11.09 -0.82 -0.75
N GLU A 304 -10.87 -2.12 -0.59
CA GLU A 304 -9.52 -2.67 -0.52
C GLU A 304 -9.17 -3.30 -1.87
N VAL A 305 -8.17 -2.74 -2.54
CA VAL A 305 -7.72 -3.18 -3.86
C VAL A 305 -6.28 -3.69 -3.77
N PHE A 306 -6.03 -4.88 -4.31
CA PHE A 306 -4.76 -5.58 -4.25
C PHE A 306 -4.32 -5.92 -5.68
N HIS A 307 -3.04 -5.72 -5.97
CA HIS A 307 -2.37 -6.34 -7.11
C HIS A 307 -1.48 -7.46 -6.55
N HIS A 308 -1.71 -8.69 -6.99
CA HIS A 308 -0.96 -9.82 -6.44
C HIS A 308 0.33 -10.03 -7.23
N THR A 309 1.45 -9.61 -6.64
CA THR A 309 2.79 -9.88 -7.15
C THR A 309 3.45 -10.97 -6.29
N GLY A 310 3.56 -12.20 -6.81
CA GLY A 310 4.17 -13.33 -6.09
C GLY A 310 3.15 -14.22 -5.37
N PHE A 311 3.37 -14.50 -4.07
CA PHE A 311 2.50 -15.43 -3.33
C PHE A 311 1.09 -14.86 -3.14
N LEU A 312 0.11 -15.54 -3.74
CA LEU A 312 -1.29 -15.15 -3.69
C LEU A 312 -1.86 -15.28 -2.27
N LYS A 313 -2.47 -14.20 -1.78
CA LYS A 313 -3.28 -14.19 -0.56
C LYS A 313 -4.73 -13.94 -0.91
N PHE A 314 -5.64 -14.67 -0.28
CA PHE A 314 -7.07 -14.43 -0.46
C PHE A 314 -7.70 -13.85 0.78
N TYR A 315 -8.73 -13.07 0.55
CA TYR A 315 -9.55 -12.45 1.59
C TYR A 315 -11.02 -12.78 1.36
N SER A 316 -11.78 -12.83 2.44
CA SER A 316 -13.22 -13.00 2.42
C SER A 316 -13.92 -11.92 1.60
N ASP A 317 -14.95 -12.31 0.84
CA ASP A 317 -15.72 -11.48 -0.09
C ASP A 317 -14.89 -10.76 -1.18
N GLN A 318 -13.65 -11.18 -1.38
CA GLN A 318 -12.78 -10.63 -2.40
C GLN A 318 -13.26 -11.08 -3.79
N ARG A 319 -13.39 -10.10 -4.68
CA ARG A 319 -13.58 -10.33 -6.12
C ARG A 319 -12.22 -10.38 -6.78
N ILE A 320 -11.95 -11.46 -7.49
CA ILE A 320 -10.70 -11.66 -8.24
C ILE A 320 -10.95 -11.36 -9.70
N TYR A 321 -10.06 -10.56 -10.29
CA TYR A 321 -10.04 -10.20 -11.71
C TYR A 321 -8.67 -10.58 -12.28
N VAL A 322 -8.66 -11.34 -13.37
CA VAL A 322 -7.42 -11.81 -14.01
C VAL A 322 -7.36 -11.32 -15.44
N TYR A 323 -6.20 -10.83 -15.85
CA TYR A 323 -5.95 -10.27 -17.18
C TYR A 323 -4.68 -10.86 -17.79
N SER A 324 -4.66 -11.02 -19.11
CA SER A 324 -3.53 -11.59 -19.84
C SER A 324 -2.34 -10.63 -19.80
N LYS A 325 -1.30 -10.98 -19.06
CA LYS A 325 -0.04 -10.23 -19.03
C LYS A 325 0.60 -10.18 -20.42
N ASP A 326 0.62 -11.31 -21.11
CA ASP A 326 1.22 -11.45 -22.44
C ASP A 326 0.51 -10.59 -23.48
N GLN A 327 -0.82 -10.58 -23.49
CA GLN A 327 -1.60 -9.72 -24.39
C GLN A 327 -1.25 -8.24 -24.15
N ILE A 328 -1.25 -7.80 -22.90
CA ILE A 328 -0.98 -6.40 -22.54
C ILE A 328 0.41 -5.98 -22.99
N MET A 329 1.42 -6.81 -22.71
CA MET A 329 2.81 -6.53 -23.08
C MET A 329 3.01 -6.57 -24.60
N LYS A 330 2.37 -7.50 -25.31
CA LYS A 330 2.43 -7.58 -26.77
C LYS A 330 1.82 -6.33 -27.40
N ASP A 331 0.60 -5.97 -27.00
CA ASP A 331 -0.10 -4.79 -27.53
C ASP A 331 0.72 -3.53 -27.25
N ARG A 332 1.25 -3.37 -26.03
CA ARG A 332 2.11 -2.23 -25.69
C ARG A 332 3.34 -2.16 -26.60
N LYS A 333 4.05 -3.27 -26.81
CA LYS A 333 5.22 -3.32 -27.70
C LYS A 333 4.87 -2.98 -29.15
N GLU A 334 3.74 -3.44 -29.65
CA GLU A 334 3.29 -3.12 -31.01
C GLU A 334 2.98 -1.62 -31.17
N HIS A 335 2.31 -1.02 -30.18
CA HIS A 335 2.03 0.41 -30.16
C HIS A 335 3.28 1.27 -30.02
N LEU A 336 4.27 0.82 -29.23
CA LEU A 336 5.58 1.48 -29.13
C LEU A 336 6.32 1.48 -30.48
N LYS A 337 6.31 0.36 -31.22
CA LYS A 337 6.93 0.26 -32.55
C LYS A 337 6.27 1.15 -33.61
N ARG A 338 4.94 1.31 -33.55
CA ARG A 338 4.18 2.15 -34.50
C ARG A 338 4.28 3.64 -34.18
N SER A 339 4.64 3.99 -32.95
CA SER A 339 4.75 5.37 -32.52
C SER A 339 6.11 5.95 -32.90
N THR A 340 6.12 7.15 -33.49
CA THR A 340 7.38 7.86 -33.76
C THR A 340 8.07 8.26 -32.45
N GLN A 341 9.39 8.49 -32.50
CA GLN A 341 10.24 8.89 -31.36
C GLN A 341 9.72 10.10 -30.53
N TYR A 342 8.72 10.83 -31.02
CA TYR A 342 8.19 12.04 -30.37
C TYR A 342 6.75 11.90 -29.84
N ASN A 343 6.06 10.75 -30.04
CA ASN A 343 4.70 10.58 -29.54
C ASN A 343 4.33 9.11 -29.23
N TYR A 344 4.98 8.54 -28.20
CA TYR A 344 4.82 7.16 -27.71
C TYR A 344 3.38 6.76 -27.34
N ASP A 345 2.51 7.75 -27.10
CA ASP A 345 1.15 7.55 -26.59
C ASP A 345 0.08 7.68 -27.66
N ARG A 346 0.45 8.16 -28.86
CA ARG A 346 -0.51 8.53 -29.89
C ARG A 346 -1.44 7.36 -30.22
N THR A 347 -0.85 6.24 -30.57
CA THR A 347 -1.62 5.09 -31.05
C THR A 347 -2.33 4.36 -29.91
N TYR A 348 -1.78 4.39 -28.69
CA TYR A 348 -2.30 3.65 -27.54
C TYR A 348 -3.40 4.41 -26.78
N PHE A 349 -3.18 5.70 -26.50
CA PHE A 349 -4.05 6.52 -25.68
C PHE A 349 -4.88 7.53 -26.50
N GLU A 350 -4.28 8.16 -27.52
CA GLU A 350 -4.96 9.25 -28.26
C GLU A 350 -5.87 8.73 -29.38
N GLU A 351 -5.57 7.59 -30.01
CA GLU A 351 -6.32 7.10 -31.18
C GLU A 351 -7.27 5.93 -30.87
N ASN A 352 -6.88 4.99 -29.99
CA ASN A 352 -7.62 3.73 -29.81
C ASN A 352 -8.24 3.52 -28.43
N TYR A 353 -7.79 4.24 -27.39
CA TYR A 353 -8.08 3.95 -25.98
C TYR A 353 -8.05 2.44 -25.67
N VAL A 354 -6.86 1.91 -25.42
CA VAL A 354 -6.69 0.47 -25.18
C VAL A 354 -7.15 0.10 -23.77
N SER A 355 -8.00 -0.92 -23.66
CA SER A 355 -8.42 -1.53 -22.40
C SER A 355 -8.53 -3.04 -22.58
N TYR A 356 -8.33 -3.81 -21.51
CA TYR A 356 -8.19 -5.26 -21.60
C TYR A 356 -9.32 -5.99 -20.91
N GLN A 357 -9.83 -7.00 -21.61
CA GLN A 357 -10.85 -7.90 -21.09
C GLN A 357 -10.25 -8.85 -20.06
N LEU A 358 -11.06 -9.19 -19.07
CA LEU A 358 -10.74 -10.23 -18.11
C LEU A 358 -10.71 -11.60 -18.79
N ILE A 359 -9.73 -12.43 -18.44
CA ILE A 359 -9.71 -13.87 -18.76
C ILE A 359 -10.60 -14.61 -17.76
N CYS A 360 -10.56 -14.16 -16.50
CA CYS A 360 -11.22 -14.82 -15.39
C CYS A 360 -11.76 -13.81 -14.40
N ARG A 361 -12.95 -14.13 -13.87
CA ARG A 361 -13.48 -13.51 -12.67
C ARG A 361 -13.96 -14.58 -11.71
N ALA A 362 -13.60 -14.41 -10.46
CA ALA A 362 -14.03 -15.28 -9.37
C ALA A 362 -14.39 -14.49 -8.12
N ASN A 363 -15.18 -15.11 -7.25
CA ASN A 363 -15.42 -14.60 -5.91
C ASN A 363 -14.80 -15.58 -4.92
N VAL A 364 -14.19 -15.03 -3.89
CA VAL A 364 -13.65 -15.81 -2.79
C VAL A 364 -14.75 -16.01 -1.75
N GLU A 365 -15.19 -17.25 -1.60
CA GLU A 365 -16.28 -17.61 -0.69
C GLU A 365 -15.81 -17.77 0.76
N ASP A 366 -16.67 -17.38 1.69
CA ASP A 366 -16.48 -17.59 3.11
C ASP A 366 -16.34 -19.07 3.49
N PHE A 367 -15.58 -19.30 4.54
CA PHE A 367 -15.45 -20.62 5.14
C PHE A 367 -15.48 -20.58 6.66
N ASP A 368 -15.72 -21.74 7.26
CA ASP A 368 -15.71 -21.85 8.71
C ASP A 368 -14.26 -21.80 9.22
N ALA A 369 -13.99 -20.89 10.15
CA ALA A 369 -12.69 -20.65 10.75
C ALA A 369 -12.79 -20.59 12.28
N ILE A 370 -11.66 -20.75 12.96
CA ILE A 370 -11.54 -20.57 14.40
C ILE A 370 -10.52 -19.46 14.65
N LEU A 371 -10.83 -18.54 15.58
CA LEU A 371 -9.83 -17.58 16.03
C LEU A 371 -8.76 -18.30 16.84
N ARG A 372 -7.50 -18.19 16.45
CA ARG A 372 -6.37 -18.73 17.22
C ARG A 372 -5.37 -17.63 17.56
N LEU A 373 -4.48 -17.97 18.50
CA LEU A 373 -3.44 -17.08 18.94
C LEU A 373 -2.42 -16.80 17.83
N ARG A 374 -2.05 -15.52 17.68
CA ARG A 374 -0.93 -15.06 16.86
C ARG A 374 0.01 -14.22 17.71
N ILE A 375 1.30 -14.41 17.48
CA ILE A 375 2.34 -13.51 17.99
C ILE A 375 3.02 -12.87 16.78
N ASP A 376 2.94 -11.55 16.71
CA ASP A 376 3.22 -10.74 15.52
C ASP A 376 2.45 -11.24 14.29
N ASN A 377 3.20 -11.68 13.28
CA ASN A 377 2.65 -12.23 12.05
C ASN A 377 2.51 -13.74 12.10
N ASP A 378 3.09 -14.42 13.08
CA ASP A 378 3.15 -15.88 13.13
C ASP A 378 1.95 -16.49 13.84
N VAL A 379 1.54 -17.64 13.31
CA VAL A 379 0.50 -18.47 13.88
C VAL A 379 1.17 -19.38 14.88
N VAL A 380 0.75 -19.29 16.14
CA VAL A 380 1.18 -20.25 17.16
C VAL A 380 0.22 -21.42 17.09
N PHE A 381 0.73 -22.64 17.04
CA PHE A 381 -0.09 -23.83 17.07
C PHE A 381 -0.26 -24.33 18.51
N PRO A 382 -1.46 -24.76 18.92
CA PRO A 382 -1.66 -25.30 20.24
C PRO A 382 -0.88 -26.61 20.39
N THR A 383 -0.27 -26.83 21.55
CA THR A 383 0.38 -28.10 21.90
C THR A 383 -0.63 -29.18 22.24
N LYS A 384 -1.86 -28.78 22.59
CA LYS A 384 -3.01 -29.65 22.78
C LYS A 384 -4.24 -28.99 22.16
N ASP A 385 -4.62 -29.47 20.99
CA ASP A 385 -5.84 -29.05 20.29
C ASP A 385 -7.00 -29.87 20.86
N ASN A 386 -7.80 -29.24 21.72
CA ASN A 386 -9.00 -29.88 22.23
C ASN A 386 -10.17 -29.31 21.45
N SER A 387 -10.56 -29.97 20.35
CA SER A 387 -11.70 -29.60 19.51
C SER A 387 -12.96 -29.32 20.36
N GLY A 388 -13.21 -28.04 20.68
CA GLY A 388 -14.33 -27.57 21.50
C GLY A 388 -14.09 -27.36 23.01
N LYS A 389 -12.87 -27.54 23.55
CA LYS A 389 -12.49 -27.10 24.92
C LYS A 389 -11.53 -25.90 24.87
N MET A 390 -10.67 -25.76 25.88
CA MET A 390 -9.63 -24.74 25.97
C MET A 390 -8.35 -25.26 25.29
N ASP A 391 -7.83 -24.52 24.31
CA ASP A 391 -6.54 -24.80 23.67
C ASP A 391 -5.39 -24.48 24.64
N GLU A 392 -4.31 -25.26 24.60
CA GLU A 392 -3.10 -25.02 25.40
C GLU A 392 -1.94 -24.60 24.49
N TYR A 393 -1.30 -23.47 24.82
CA TYR A 393 -0.12 -22.94 24.11
C TYR A 393 1.06 -22.83 25.07
N HIS A 394 2.22 -23.38 24.70
CA HIS A 394 3.47 -23.16 25.43
C HIS A 394 4.29 -22.07 24.74
N VAL A 395 4.43 -20.92 25.38
CA VAL A 395 5.15 -19.75 24.84
C VAL A 395 6.27 -19.36 25.80
N ASP A 396 7.48 -19.26 25.26
CA ASP A 396 8.61 -18.71 25.99
C ASP A 396 8.54 -17.17 25.98
N HIS A 397 8.41 -16.58 27.17
CA HIS A 397 8.28 -15.13 27.33
C HIS A 397 9.52 -14.40 26.83
N SER A 398 10.72 -14.91 27.13
CA SER A 398 11.99 -14.25 26.86
C SER A 398 12.21 -13.95 25.36
N THR A 399 11.78 -14.87 24.49
CA THR A 399 11.88 -14.76 23.03
C THR A 399 10.76 -13.94 22.39
N HIS A 400 9.78 -13.49 23.18
CA HIS A 400 8.60 -12.75 22.69
C HIS A 400 8.35 -11.41 23.40
N ILE A 401 9.28 -10.95 24.24
CA ILE A 401 9.24 -9.60 24.81
C ILE A 401 9.10 -8.55 23.68
N MET A 402 8.23 -7.57 23.88
CA MET A 402 7.86 -6.50 22.93
C MET A 402 7.10 -6.94 21.67
N LYS A 403 6.84 -8.24 21.48
CA LYS A 403 6.01 -8.72 20.36
C LYS A 403 4.51 -8.49 20.60
N ILE A 404 3.73 -8.55 19.53
CA ILE A 404 2.29 -8.28 19.54
C ILE A 404 1.50 -9.58 19.66
N LEU A 405 0.78 -9.74 20.77
CA LEU A 405 -0.24 -10.78 20.96
C LEU A 405 -1.57 -10.34 20.32
N ARG A 406 -2.11 -11.15 19.41
CA ARG A 406 -3.42 -10.91 18.76
C ARG A 406 -4.14 -12.21 18.40
N CYS A 407 -5.38 -12.09 17.94
CA CYS A 407 -6.17 -13.19 17.40
C CYS A 407 -6.19 -13.13 15.86
N GLY A 408 -6.16 -14.29 15.21
CA GLY A 408 -6.40 -14.39 13.77
C GLY A 408 -7.26 -15.60 13.42
N ALA A 409 -8.14 -15.44 12.43
CA ALA A 409 -8.98 -16.52 11.95
C ALA A 409 -8.17 -17.47 11.06
N LEU A 410 -8.20 -18.76 11.37
CA LEU A 410 -7.47 -19.80 10.64
C LEU A 410 -8.41 -20.92 10.23
N ARG A 411 -8.22 -21.39 8.99
CA ARG A 411 -8.78 -22.64 8.46
C ARG A 411 -7.63 -23.40 7.83
N ASP A 412 -7.37 -24.59 8.39
CA ASP A 412 -6.26 -25.45 7.98
C ASP A 412 -4.88 -24.74 8.04
N ASN A 413 -3.80 -25.47 7.74
CA ASN A 413 -2.43 -24.92 7.77
C ASN A 413 -2.03 -24.23 6.44
N ASP A 414 -3.00 -23.85 5.60
CA ASP A 414 -2.71 -23.26 4.29
C ASP A 414 -2.39 -21.77 4.40
N ARG A 415 -1.15 -21.42 4.02
CA ARG A 415 -0.61 -20.06 4.13
C ARG A 415 -1.38 -19.03 3.30
N VAL A 416 -2.07 -19.47 2.25
CA VAL A 416 -2.86 -18.61 1.35
C VAL A 416 -4.02 -17.93 2.09
N TYR A 417 -4.55 -18.57 3.14
CA TYR A 417 -5.71 -18.11 3.91
C TYR A 417 -5.37 -17.53 5.29
N LYS A 418 -4.07 -17.30 5.58
CA LYS A 418 -3.59 -16.87 6.90
C LYS A 418 -4.22 -15.57 7.41
N ASP A 419 -4.56 -14.66 6.50
CA ASP A 419 -5.10 -13.34 6.80
C ASP A 419 -6.54 -13.17 6.24
N PHE A 420 -7.23 -14.29 5.97
CA PHE A 420 -8.45 -14.32 5.15
C PHE A 420 -9.56 -13.37 5.59
N TYR A 421 -9.80 -13.26 6.91
CA TYR A 421 -10.87 -12.44 7.47
C TYR A 421 -10.42 -11.05 7.95
N GLU A 422 -9.16 -10.66 7.70
CA GLU A 422 -8.54 -9.43 8.24
C GLU A 422 -9.33 -8.15 7.92
N TYR A 423 -9.93 -8.07 6.73
CA TYR A 423 -10.69 -6.89 6.30
C TYR A 423 -12.18 -6.93 6.65
N LYS A 424 -12.75 -8.13 6.85
CA LYS A 424 -14.20 -8.30 7.07
C LYS A 424 -14.60 -8.24 8.54
N TYR A 425 -13.77 -8.78 9.42
CA TYR A 425 -14.08 -8.87 10.85
C TYR A 425 -12.94 -8.33 11.70
N LEU A 426 -13.29 -7.60 12.75
CA LEU A 426 -12.33 -7.14 13.74
C LEU A 426 -12.14 -8.21 14.81
N SER A 427 -10.94 -8.79 14.88
CA SER A 427 -10.61 -9.78 15.91
C SER A 427 -10.09 -9.09 17.17
N LYS A 428 -10.61 -9.47 18.33
CA LYS A 428 -10.20 -8.91 19.64
C LYS A 428 -9.76 -10.03 20.57
N ILE A 429 -8.73 -9.74 21.37
CA ILE A 429 -8.19 -10.60 22.42
C ILE A 429 -8.50 -10.00 23.80
N LYS A 430 -8.87 -10.85 24.76
CA LYS A 430 -9.09 -10.49 26.16
C LYS A 430 -8.43 -11.50 27.07
N LYS A 431 -7.70 -11.04 28.08
CA LYS A 431 -7.25 -11.90 29.18
C LYS A 431 -8.37 -12.01 30.21
N ILE A 432 -8.82 -13.23 30.49
CA ILE A 432 -9.95 -13.49 31.39
C ILE A 432 -9.51 -14.08 32.74
N LYS A 433 -8.35 -14.73 32.80
CA LYS A 433 -7.73 -15.20 34.06
C LYS A 433 -6.22 -15.00 34.04
N ASP A 434 -5.64 -14.69 35.20
CA ASP A 434 -4.19 -14.72 35.39
C ASP A 434 -3.66 -16.17 35.56
N ILE A 435 -2.34 -16.32 35.70
CA ILE A 435 -1.70 -17.62 35.92
C ILE A 435 -2.10 -18.27 37.26
N LYS A 436 -2.59 -17.48 38.22
CA LYS A 436 -3.09 -17.92 39.52
C LYS A 436 -4.59 -18.27 39.49
N GLY A 437 -5.22 -18.21 38.31
CA GLY A 437 -6.64 -18.51 38.11
C GLY A 437 -7.59 -17.39 38.54
N ARG A 438 -7.09 -16.21 38.93
CA ARG A 438 -7.94 -15.07 39.33
C ARG A 438 -8.58 -14.46 38.10
N THR A 439 -9.89 -14.26 38.16
CA THR A 439 -10.66 -13.63 37.08
C THR A 439 -10.28 -12.17 36.90
N LEU A 440 -10.09 -11.75 35.65
CA LEU A 440 -9.75 -10.38 35.28
C LEU A 440 -10.90 -9.73 34.52
N HIS A 441 -11.30 -8.53 34.95
CA HIS A 441 -12.36 -7.74 34.33
C HIS A 441 -11.81 -6.68 33.37
N GLY A 442 -11.06 -7.12 32.35
CA GLY A 442 -10.53 -6.24 31.30
C GLY A 442 -11.44 -6.09 30.08
N CYS A 443 -11.26 -5.02 29.31
CA CYS A 443 -11.86 -4.89 27.97
C CYS A 443 -11.10 -5.70 26.93
N SER A 444 -11.80 -6.19 25.91
CA SER A 444 -11.16 -6.79 24.73
C SER A 444 -10.46 -5.72 23.90
N ARG A 445 -9.32 -6.07 23.30
CA ARG A 445 -8.49 -5.17 22.48
C ARG A 445 -8.06 -5.90 21.21
N GLU A 446 -7.77 -5.17 20.13
CA GLU A 446 -7.28 -5.78 18.88
C GLU A 446 -5.90 -6.43 19.03
N ARG A 447 -5.04 -5.78 19.84
CA ARG A 447 -3.66 -6.17 20.05
C ARG A 447 -3.21 -5.90 21.47
N LYS A 448 -2.29 -6.71 21.98
CA LYS A 448 -1.64 -6.55 23.28
C LYS A 448 -0.13 -6.72 23.11
N ILE A 449 0.67 -5.78 23.59
CA ILE A 449 2.13 -5.91 23.59
C ILE A 449 2.54 -6.81 24.76
N ILE A 450 3.45 -7.75 24.51
CA ILE A 450 4.05 -8.58 25.54
C ILE A 450 5.09 -7.72 26.28
N THR A 451 4.81 -7.40 27.54
CA THR A 451 5.72 -6.60 28.38
C THR A 451 6.83 -7.48 28.95
N ARG A 452 7.74 -6.89 29.74
CA ARG A 452 8.75 -7.65 30.50
C ARG A 452 8.15 -8.45 31.67
N SER A 453 6.88 -8.27 31.99
CA SER A 453 6.21 -9.01 33.05
C SER A 453 5.61 -10.31 32.51
N GLU A 454 6.02 -11.45 33.05
CA GLU A 454 5.45 -12.76 32.71
C GLU A 454 3.96 -12.86 33.10
N ASP A 455 3.59 -12.21 34.20
CA ASP A 455 2.20 -12.10 34.67
C ASP A 455 1.31 -11.39 33.64
N ASP A 456 1.88 -10.62 32.71
CA ASP A 456 1.12 -10.02 31.61
C ASP A 456 0.88 -11.03 30.48
N LEU A 457 1.80 -11.96 30.21
CA LEU A 457 1.67 -12.95 29.14
C LEU A 457 0.86 -14.18 29.57
N TYR A 458 1.19 -14.81 30.69
CA TYR A 458 0.64 -16.13 31.04
C TYR A 458 -0.75 -16.06 31.68
N GLY A 459 -1.62 -17.01 31.33
CA GLY A 459 -3.00 -17.06 31.82
C GLY A 459 -3.99 -17.46 30.73
N THR A 460 -5.29 -17.29 31.02
CA THR A 460 -6.38 -17.66 30.11
C THR A 460 -6.86 -16.45 29.32
N TYR A 461 -7.05 -16.66 28.02
CA TYR A 461 -7.48 -15.67 27.05
C TYR A 461 -8.71 -16.12 26.29
N GLU A 462 -9.43 -15.15 25.78
CA GLU A 462 -10.57 -15.31 24.88
C GLU A 462 -10.33 -14.48 23.62
N CYS A 463 -10.57 -15.10 22.46
CA CYS A 463 -10.63 -14.45 21.17
C CYS A 463 -12.09 -14.33 20.72
N VAL A 464 -12.51 -13.12 20.34
CA VAL A 464 -13.85 -12.85 19.80
C VAL A 464 -13.76 -12.02 18.52
N SER A 465 -14.73 -12.20 17.63
CA SER A 465 -14.90 -11.38 16.42
C SER A 465 -15.95 -10.30 16.64
N ASP A 466 -15.80 -9.19 15.92
CA ASP A 466 -16.75 -8.09 15.86
C ASP A 466 -17.02 -7.71 14.38
N PRO A 467 -18.26 -7.87 13.88
CA PRO A 467 -19.43 -8.44 14.56
C PRO A 467 -19.29 -9.94 14.83
N ILE A 468 -20.05 -10.45 15.82
CA ILE A 468 -20.16 -11.89 16.09
C ILE A 468 -20.79 -12.58 14.89
N THR A 469 -20.20 -13.69 14.44
CA THR A 469 -20.63 -14.45 13.27
C THR A 469 -20.50 -15.95 13.51
N ASN A 470 -21.33 -16.76 12.86
CA ASN A 470 -21.22 -18.21 12.89
C ASN A 470 -20.06 -18.75 12.03
N LYS A 471 -19.51 -17.92 11.11
CA LYS A 471 -18.38 -18.28 10.25
C LYS A 471 -17.04 -18.30 10.97
N ILE A 472 -16.89 -17.51 12.03
CA ILE A 472 -15.68 -17.42 12.83
C ILE A 472 -16.03 -17.81 14.25
N LYS A 473 -15.62 -19.01 14.66
CA LYS A 473 -15.81 -19.46 16.05
C LYS A 473 -14.82 -18.73 16.95
N SER A 474 -15.37 -18.08 17.97
CA SER A 474 -14.60 -17.61 19.13
C SER A 474 -13.86 -18.78 19.78
N SER A 475 -12.75 -18.49 20.44
CA SER A 475 -11.96 -19.49 21.15
C SER A 475 -11.57 -19.01 22.53
N THR A 476 -11.40 -19.95 23.44
CA THR A 476 -10.77 -19.71 24.75
C THR A 476 -9.54 -20.59 24.84
N PHE A 477 -8.44 -20.04 25.32
CA PHE A 477 -7.16 -20.76 25.38
C PHE A 477 -6.31 -20.31 26.56
N VAL A 478 -5.33 -21.12 26.93
CA VAL A 478 -4.36 -20.82 27.98
C VAL A 478 -2.96 -20.72 27.39
N ILE A 479 -2.20 -19.70 27.82
CA ILE A 479 -0.78 -19.56 27.53
C ILE A 479 0.00 -19.94 28.78
N LEU A 480 0.87 -20.96 28.66
CA LEU A 480 1.70 -21.53 29.70
C LEU A 480 3.19 -21.33 29.38
N PRO A 481 4.07 -21.34 30.40
CA PRO A 481 5.52 -21.35 30.18
C PRO A 481 6.00 -22.62 29.45
N GLY A 482 7.12 -22.52 28.71
CA GLY A 482 7.76 -23.66 28.03
C GLY A 482 8.35 -24.72 28.98
N LYS A 483 8.64 -25.94 28.49
CA LYS A 483 9.17 -27.06 29.30
C LYS A 483 10.64 -26.85 29.76
N GLN A 484 10.97 -27.27 30.99
CA GLN A 484 12.34 -27.28 31.54
C GLN A 484 13.13 -28.54 31.13
N THR A 485 14.44 -28.37 30.90
CA THR A 485 15.40 -29.47 30.66
C THR A 485 16.42 -29.53 31.79
N TYR A 486 16.59 -30.69 32.41
CA TYR A 486 17.53 -30.93 33.51
C TYR A 486 18.82 -31.58 33.00
N SER A 487 19.96 -31.14 33.53
CA SER A 487 21.25 -31.78 33.31
C SER A 487 22.02 -31.88 34.63
N ASN A 488 22.53 -33.08 34.95
CA ASN A 488 23.32 -33.35 36.15
C ASN A 488 24.78 -33.55 35.76
N LEU A 489 25.69 -32.85 36.45
CA LEU A 489 27.13 -32.96 36.26
C LEU A 489 27.81 -33.16 37.61
N THR A 490 28.67 -34.16 37.73
CA THR A 490 29.48 -34.36 38.93
C THR A 490 30.87 -33.79 38.68
N ILE A 491 31.34 -32.87 39.54
CA ILE A 491 32.66 -32.26 39.43
C ILE A 491 33.51 -32.75 40.61
N LYS A 492 34.53 -33.56 40.31
CA LYS A 492 35.57 -33.92 41.29
C LYS A 492 36.71 -32.92 41.19
N LYS A 493 37.02 -32.19 42.27
CA LYS A 493 38.15 -31.25 42.32
C LYS A 493 39.23 -31.75 43.28
N PRO A 494 40.52 -31.71 42.89
CA PRO A 494 41.63 -32.10 43.76
C PRO A 494 41.78 -31.13 44.95
N PHE A 495 42.34 -31.62 46.06
CA PHE A 495 42.48 -30.91 47.35
C PHE A 495 43.26 -29.57 47.30
N ASN A 496 43.93 -29.24 46.19
CA ASN A 496 44.80 -28.07 46.06
C ASN A 496 44.14 -26.86 45.37
N ASP A 497 42.93 -26.97 44.85
CA ASP A 497 42.24 -25.83 44.21
C ASP A 497 41.65 -24.85 45.23
N LYS A 498 41.65 -23.55 44.89
CA LYS A 498 40.97 -22.50 45.68
C LYS A 498 39.49 -22.87 45.89
N LEU A 499 38.98 -22.74 47.11
CA LEU A 499 37.57 -23.03 47.48
C LEU A 499 36.63 -22.04 46.79
N SER A 500 36.21 -22.37 45.58
CA SER A 500 35.28 -21.57 44.79
C SER A 500 34.25 -22.48 44.13
N TYR A 501 32.99 -22.16 44.38
CA TYR A 501 31.84 -22.81 43.75
C TYR A 501 31.33 -21.90 42.65
N SER A 502 31.12 -22.43 41.44
CA SER A 502 30.80 -21.60 40.29
C SER A 502 29.67 -22.16 39.44
N CYS A 503 28.90 -21.24 38.87
CA CYS A 503 28.04 -21.46 37.73
C CYS A 503 28.56 -20.64 36.54
N ASN A 504 28.40 -21.15 35.32
CA ASN A 504 28.62 -20.34 34.13
C ASN A 504 27.57 -19.22 34.10
N LEU A 505 27.93 -18.08 33.50
CA LEU A 505 26.99 -16.97 33.34
C LEU A 505 25.93 -17.30 32.28
N TYR A 506 26.26 -18.15 31.32
CA TYR A 506 25.39 -18.59 30.23
C TYR A 506 25.38 -20.11 30.13
N ASP A 507 24.22 -20.68 29.77
CA ASP A 507 24.13 -22.10 29.43
C ASP A 507 24.61 -22.40 27.99
N ASN A 508 24.53 -23.66 27.57
CA ASN A 508 24.88 -24.09 26.22
C ASN A 508 23.96 -23.50 25.12
N LYS A 509 22.84 -22.88 25.49
CA LYS A 509 21.90 -22.18 24.60
C LYS A 509 22.02 -20.65 24.73
N HIS A 510 23.08 -20.15 25.39
CA HIS A 510 23.36 -18.73 25.59
C HIS A 510 22.30 -18.00 26.44
N ILE A 511 21.60 -18.72 27.32
CA ILE A 511 20.63 -18.14 28.27
C ILE A 511 21.36 -17.77 29.56
N HIS A 512 21.14 -16.55 30.05
CA HIS A 512 21.83 -16.01 31.22
C HIS A 512 21.36 -16.65 32.53
N ILE A 513 22.28 -16.85 33.48
CA ILE A 513 21.96 -17.37 34.81
C ILE A 513 21.02 -16.44 35.57
N TYR A 514 19.94 -17.02 36.10
CA TYR A 514 18.92 -16.33 36.88
C TYR A 514 19.19 -16.48 38.39
N GLU A 515 19.47 -17.71 38.84
CA GLU A 515 19.79 -18.02 40.25
C GLU A 515 20.91 -19.06 40.38
N MET A 516 21.70 -18.94 41.43
CA MET A 516 22.68 -19.96 41.85
C MET A 516 22.44 -20.29 43.32
N HIS A 517 22.25 -21.57 43.63
CA HIS A 517 22.04 -22.07 44.98
C HIS A 517 23.25 -22.90 45.40
N VAL A 518 23.88 -22.57 46.52
CA VAL A 518 24.98 -23.35 47.11
C VAL A 518 24.49 -23.95 48.42
N THR A 519 24.47 -25.28 48.50
CA THR A 519 23.96 -26.02 49.67
C THR A 519 25.06 -26.88 50.26
N PHE A 520 25.37 -26.66 51.53
CA PHE A 520 26.25 -27.53 52.32
C PHE A 520 25.40 -28.56 53.10
N PRO A 521 25.96 -29.72 53.47
CA PRO A 521 25.27 -30.71 54.30
C PRO A 521 24.75 -30.07 55.59
N GLU A 522 23.46 -30.30 55.88
CA GLU A 522 22.76 -29.82 57.09
C GLU A 522 22.64 -28.29 57.21
N GLU A 523 22.96 -27.52 56.17
CA GLU A 523 22.86 -26.06 56.14
C GLU A 523 21.78 -25.57 55.19
N LYS A 524 21.28 -24.34 55.43
CA LYS A 524 20.35 -23.70 54.50
C LYS A 524 21.07 -23.27 53.21
N PRO A 525 20.42 -23.36 52.05
CA PRO A 525 21.01 -22.94 50.79
C PRO A 525 21.32 -21.44 50.80
N ILE A 526 22.52 -21.11 50.31
CA ILE A 526 22.98 -19.75 50.08
C ILE A 526 22.65 -19.40 48.64
N ILE A 527 21.92 -18.32 48.42
CA ILE A 527 21.29 -18.02 47.14
C ILE A 527 21.86 -16.72 46.57
N TYR A 528 22.31 -16.80 45.33
CA TYR A 528 22.52 -15.66 44.43
C TYR A 528 21.34 -15.53 43.49
N THR A 529 20.87 -14.30 43.27
CA THR A 529 19.83 -13.98 42.28
C THR A 529 20.28 -12.81 41.41
N LEU A 530 19.99 -12.84 40.12
CA LEU A 530 20.37 -11.80 39.15
C LEU A 530 19.83 -10.41 39.51
N PHE A 531 18.69 -10.34 40.22
CA PHE A 531 17.98 -9.10 40.54
C PHE A 531 17.93 -8.81 42.06
N GLY A 532 18.70 -9.52 42.88
CA GLY A 532 18.75 -9.35 44.34
C GLY A 532 19.79 -8.32 44.81
N LYS A 533 19.75 -7.94 46.09
CA LYS A 533 20.86 -7.20 46.72
C LYS A 533 22.12 -8.05 46.65
N GLU A 534 23.23 -7.46 46.18
CA GLU A 534 24.53 -8.13 46.10
C GLU A 534 24.92 -8.69 47.48
N ASN A 535 24.93 -10.01 47.60
CA ASN A 535 25.58 -10.67 48.71
C ASN A 535 27.10 -10.63 48.43
N VAL A 536 27.85 -9.95 49.29
CA VAL A 536 29.30 -9.68 49.14
C VAL A 536 30.14 -10.97 48.97
N ALA A 537 29.59 -12.13 49.34
CA ALA A 537 30.22 -13.44 49.17
C ALA A 537 30.16 -14.01 47.75
N PHE A 538 29.36 -13.41 46.85
CA PHE A 538 29.31 -13.75 45.44
C PHE A 538 30.03 -12.69 44.61
N LYS A 539 30.81 -13.13 43.61
CA LYS A 539 31.47 -12.26 42.63
C LYS A 539 31.22 -12.77 41.23
N THR A 540 30.87 -11.85 40.33
CA THR A 540 30.81 -12.12 38.90
C THR A 540 32.19 -11.85 38.32
N ILE A 541 32.83 -12.87 37.71
CA ILE A 541 34.17 -12.73 37.12
C ILE A 541 34.06 -12.65 35.61
N GLU A 542 34.56 -11.54 35.05
CA GLU A 542 34.83 -11.34 33.62
C GLU A 542 33.66 -11.69 32.68
N ASN A 543 32.40 -11.60 33.13
CA ASN A 543 31.21 -12.03 32.37
C ASN A 543 31.16 -13.52 31.99
N HIS A 544 31.97 -14.37 32.61
CA HIS A 544 31.99 -15.80 32.31
C HIS A 544 31.35 -16.66 33.40
N HIS A 545 31.50 -16.27 34.68
CA HIS A 545 31.03 -17.10 35.80
C HIS A 545 30.48 -16.24 36.95
N VAL A 546 29.51 -16.80 37.67
CA VAL A 546 29.15 -16.39 39.03
C VAL A 546 29.88 -17.31 39.99
N ILE A 547 30.61 -16.74 40.94
CA ILE A 547 31.42 -17.50 41.90
C ILE A 547 31.02 -17.16 43.33
N TYR A 548 30.77 -18.19 44.13
CA TYR A 548 30.67 -18.11 45.58
C TYR A 548 32.00 -18.50 46.24
N THR A 549 32.50 -17.63 47.13
CA THR A 549 33.69 -17.90 47.94
C THR A 549 33.33 -17.85 49.43
N PRO A 550 33.38 -18.97 50.16
CA PRO A 550 33.08 -18.98 51.59
C PRO A 550 34.13 -18.20 52.40
N ASP A 551 33.72 -17.62 53.54
CA ASP A 551 34.60 -16.85 54.43
C ASP A 551 35.70 -17.74 55.04
N ILE A 552 36.94 -17.28 54.95
CA ILE A 552 38.18 -18.03 55.24
C ILE A 552 38.30 -18.41 56.73
N LYS A 553 37.53 -17.76 57.61
CA LYS A 553 37.63 -17.93 59.07
C LYS A 553 37.11 -19.28 59.60
N ASN A 554 36.28 -20.01 58.86
CA ASN A 554 35.83 -21.36 59.23
C ASN A 554 36.42 -22.43 58.29
N LYS A 555 37.56 -23.00 58.69
CA LYS A 555 38.32 -24.01 57.94
C LYS A 555 37.68 -25.42 57.98
N GLN A 556 36.44 -25.59 57.50
CA GLN A 556 35.96 -26.93 57.12
C GLN A 556 35.59 -26.94 55.65
N ARG A 557 36.41 -27.66 54.86
CA ARG A 557 36.18 -27.92 53.44
C ARG A 557 35.04 -28.92 53.31
N LYS A 558 33.81 -28.43 53.17
CA LYS A 558 32.62 -29.27 53.02
C LYS A 558 32.32 -29.51 51.54
N SER A 559 31.94 -30.73 51.17
CA SER A 559 31.28 -30.98 49.88
C SER A 559 30.03 -30.09 49.78
N ALA A 560 29.70 -29.65 48.58
CA ALA A 560 28.54 -28.79 48.37
C ALA A 560 27.79 -29.17 47.09
N GLU A 561 26.48 -29.03 47.15
CA GLU A 561 25.61 -29.09 45.98
C GLU A 561 25.37 -27.68 45.46
N VAL A 562 25.68 -27.46 44.18
CA VAL A 562 25.46 -26.18 43.50
C VAL A 562 24.44 -26.37 42.41
N ILE A 563 23.32 -25.65 42.47
CA ILE A 563 22.30 -25.67 41.42
C ILE A 563 22.28 -24.32 40.71
N CYS A 564 22.46 -24.35 39.40
CA CYS A 564 22.42 -23.19 38.53
C CYS A 564 21.13 -23.19 37.73
N TYR A 565 20.32 -22.17 37.94
CA TYR A 565 19.08 -21.94 37.21
C TYR A 565 19.34 -20.90 36.13
N TYR A 566 19.30 -21.30 34.87
CA TYR A 566 19.42 -20.39 33.73
C TYR A 566 18.07 -19.88 33.25
N ASN A 567 17.02 -20.07 34.06
CA ASN A 567 15.69 -19.49 33.90
C ASN A 567 14.92 -19.58 35.23
N LEU A 568 13.79 -18.88 35.32
CA LEU A 568 12.89 -18.91 36.47
C LEU A 568 12.36 -20.32 36.76
N LYS A 569 12.13 -20.62 38.04
CA LYS A 569 11.54 -21.90 38.46
C LYS A 569 10.12 -22.02 37.90
N GLY A 570 9.91 -22.96 36.97
CA GLY A 570 8.65 -23.15 36.26
C GLY A 570 8.61 -22.60 34.83
N THR A 571 9.67 -21.90 34.37
CA THR A 571 9.81 -21.47 32.97
C THR A 571 10.82 -22.33 32.21
N GLY A 572 10.66 -22.44 30.88
CA GLY A 572 11.49 -23.32 30.06
C GLY A 572 12.95 -22.85 30.03
N GLY A 573 13.89 -23.73 30.38
CA GLY A 573 15.32 -23.41 30.46
C GLY A 573 16.15 -24.59 30.93
N SER A 574 17.46 -24.39 31.09
CA SER A 574 18.36 -25.38 31.63
C SER A 574 18.52 -25.21 33.15
N VAL A 575 18.46 -26.34 33.86
CA VAL A 575 18.91 -26.44 35.25
C VAL A 575 20.14 -27.32 35.24
N VAL A 576 21.25 -26.79 35.74
CA VAL A 576 22.51 -27.52 35.85
C VAL A 576 22.81 -27.74 37.32
N LYS A 577 22.90 -29.00 37.72
CA LYS A 577 23.28 -29.39 39.07
C LYS A 577 24.73 -29.87 39.10
N TYR A 578 25.55 -29.26 39.94
CA TYR A 578 26.93 -29.62 40.21
C TYR A 578 27.06 -30.19 41.62
N ASN A 579 27.58 -31.40 41.73
CA ASN A 579 28.01 -31.93 43.02
C ASN A 579 29.53 -31.72 43.14
N TYR A 580 29.95 -30.89 44.09
CA TYR A 580 31.35 -30.63 44.39
C TYR A 580 31.81 -31.56 45.51
N ASP A 581 32.59 -32.56 45.14
CA ASP A 581 33.24 -33.47 46.08
C ASP A 581 34.71 -33.07 46.25
N HIS A 582 35.09 -32.78 47.50
CA HIS A 582 36.47 -32.55 47.89
C HIS A 582 37.02 -33.84 48.49
N THR A 583 37.71 -34.63 47.67
CA THR A 583 38.34 -35.92 48.05
C THR A 583 39.83 -35.79 48.25
#